data_AF-A0A1R3WHS4-F1
#
_entry.id   AF-A0A1R3WHS4-F1
#
_cell.length_a   1.000
_cell.length_b   1.000
_cell.length_c   1.000
_cell.angle_alpha   90.00
_cell.angle_beta   90.00
_cell.angle_gamma   90.00
#
_symmetry.space_group_name_H-M   'P 1'
#
loop_
_entity.id
_entity.type
_entity.pdbx_description
1 polymer ?
#
loop_
_entity_poly.entity_id
_entity_poly.type
_entity_poly.pdbx_seq_one_letter_code
_entity_poly.pdbx_strand_id
1 'polypeptide(L)'
;MRKLSLAVAAFALGTTAAIAEQQFYHTTEGTPLDLDLAREEGRDTEAVKEFLDTGVNIYVEDPEVLPEGEDLYLTMCSGCHGHYGEGKIGPGLNDAYMSYRSNETDVGLFSTIFGGASGQMGPNYSTLTLDEILKVMAWVRHLYVEDPADAVWLTPEQREEFTPFDPDADGGGDSEE
;
A
#
# COMPACT_ATOMS: atom_id res chain seq x y z
N MET A 1 -15.12 59.60 40.87
CA MET A 1 -15.26 58.99 39.52
C MET A 1 -13.89 58.55 39.04
N ARG A 2 -13.51 57.28 39.24
CA ARG A 2 -12.26 56.68 38.74
C ARG A 2 -12.64 55.65 37.68
N LYS A 3 -12.27 55.91 36.42
CA LYS A 3 -12.52 55.01 35.29
C LYS A 3 -11.49 53.88 35.34
N LEU A 4 -11.94 52.66 35.63
CA LEU A 4 -11.14 51.44 35.44
C LEU A 4 -11.14 51.14 33.93
N SER A 5 -9.97 51.15 33.30
CA SER A 5 -9.81 50.69 31.91
C SER A 5 -9.42 49.22 31.95
N LEU A 6 -10.31 48.36 31.47
CA LEU A 6 -10.07 46.92 31.33
C LEU A 6 -9.35 46.70 30.00
N ALA A 7 -8.06 46.36 30.05
CA ALA A 7 -7.32 45.93 28.87
C ALA A 7 -7.61 44.43 28.65
N VAL A 8 -8.38 44.12 27.62
CA VAL A 8 -8.59 42.73 27.17
C VAL A 8 -7.41 42.37 26.27
N ALA A 9 -6.49 41.56 26.80
CA ALA A 9 -5.46 40.92 25.99
C ALA A 9 -6.09 39.76 25.22
N ALA A 10 -6.26 39.92 23.91
CA ALA A 10 -6.68 38.84 23.03
C ALA A 10 -5.51 37.89 22.81
N PHE A 11 -5.51 36.75 23.51
CA PHE A 11 -4.65 35.61 23.17
C PHE A 11 -5.23 34.96 21.91
N ALA A 12 -4.57 35.17 20.76
CA ALA A 12 -4.83 34.39 19.57
C ALA A 12 -4.25 32.98 19.79
N LEU A 13 -5.12 32.03 20.17
CA LEU A 13 -4.77 30.61 20.09
C LEU A 13 -4.72 30.22 18.62
N GLY A 14 -3.52 30.16 18.06
CA GLY A 14 -3.29 29.48 16.78
C GLY A 14 -3.52 27.99 16.98
N THR A 15 -4.57 27.45 16.38
CA THR A 15 -4.78 25.99 16.31
C THR A 15 -3.82 25.44 15.27
N THR A 16 -2.66 24.95 15.69
CA THR A 16 -1.90 23.99 14.88
C THR A 16 -2.69 22.69 14.90
N ALA A 17 -3.25 22.29 13.76
CA ALA A 17 -3.77 20.94 13.61
C ALA A 17 -2.58 19.99 13.80
N ALA A 18 -2.62 19.14 14.83
CA ALA A 18 -1.70 18.04 14.94
C ALA A 18 -2.06 17.06 13.81
N ILE A 19 -1.18 16.91 12.81
CA ILE A 19 -1.28 15.80 11.87
C ILE A 19 -0.90 14.55 12.67
N ALA A 20 -1.84 13.63 12.80
CA ALA A 20 -1.57 12.35 13.44
C ALA A 20 -0.63 11.57 12.51
N GLU A 21 0.52 11.15 13.04
CA GLU A 21 1.48 10.28 12.37
C GLU A 21 0.79 9.01 11.88
N GLN A 22 1.09 8.55 10.67
CA GLN A 22 0.46 7.38 10.07
C GLN A 22 0.73 6.15 10.94
N GLN A 23 -0.35 5.43 11.30
CA GLN A 23 -0.26 4.24 12.15
C GLN A 23 -0.48 2.97 11.32
N PHE A 24 0.25 1.92 11.66
CA PHE A 24 0.20 0.62 11.00
C PHE A 24 -0.15 -0.48 12.00
N TYR A 25 -1.07 -1.36 11.65
CA TYR A 25 -1.62 -2.38 12.54
C TYR A 25 -1.68 -3.74 11.85
N HIS A 26 -1.37 -4.80 12.60
CA HIS A 26 -1.46 -6.17 12.11
C HIS A 26 -2.88 -6.48 11.62
N THR A 27 -2.98 -6.96 10.38
CA THR A 27 -4.25 -7.13 9.66
C THR A 27 -5.27 -7.99 10.40
N THR A 28 -4.83 -9.05 11.07
CA THR A 28 -5.71 -9.99 11.79
C THR A 28 -5.78 -9.78 13.30
N GLU A 29 -4.79 -9.11 13.91
CA GLU A 29 -4.69 -8.99 15.36
C GLU A 29 -5.04 -7.58 15.86
N GLY A 30 -4.96 -6.56 14.99
CA GLY A 30 -5.17 -5.16 15.34
C GLY A 30 -4.10 -4.59 16.28
N THR A 31 -2.99 -5.30 16.47
CA THR A 31 -1.83 -4.86 17.26
C THR A 31 -0.96 -3.92 16.43
N PRO A 32 -0.29 -2.92 17.03
CA PRO A 32 0.65 -2.07 16.28
C PRO A 32 1.77 -2.90 15.64
N LEU A 33 2.13 -2.59 14.41
CA LEU A 33 3.28 -3.21 13.76
C LEU A 33 4.59 -2.67 14.35
N ASP A 34 5.54 -3.57 14.60
CA ASP A 34 6.90 -3.22 15.01
C ASP A 34 7.79 -3.06 13.76
N LEU A 35 7.92 -1.82 13.28
CA LEU A 35 8.73 -1.51 12.10
C LEU A 35 10.24 -1.66 12.35
N ASP A 36 10.69 -1.79 13.60
CA ASP A 36 12.10 -2.06 13.90
C ASP A 36 12.51 -3.45 13.44
N LEU A 37 11.56 -4.37 13.23
CA LEU A 37 11.78 -5.70 12.66
C LEU A 37 12.14 -5.70 11.18
N ALA A 38 11.90 -4.60 10.46
CA ALA A 38 12.22 -4.50 9.04
C ALA A 38 13.72 -4.76 8.80
N ARG A 39 14.13 -4.92 7.55
CA ARG A 39 15.55 -4.90 7.21
C ARG A 39 16.10 -3.48 7.29
N GLU A 40 17.35 -3.29 7.69
CA GLU A 40 17.97 -1.95 7.74
C GLU A 40 18.10 -1.35 6.33
N GLU A 41 18.36 -2.19 5.32
CA GLU A 41 18.41 -1.75 3.93
C GLU A 41 17.03 -1.29 3.45
N GLY A 42 16.99 -0.23 2.63
CA GLY A 42 15.77 0.24 1.98
C GLY A 42 14.78 0.96 2.90
N ARG A 43 15.14 1.30 4.16
CA ARG A 43 14.25 2.08 5.05
C ARG A 43 14.25 3.59 4.77
N ASP A 44 15.33 4.11 4.20
CA ASP A 44 15.57 5.56 4.08
C ASP A 44 15.31 6.12 2.67
N THR A 45 14.64 5.36 1.79
CA THR A 45 14.25 5.87 0.48
C THR A 45 13.18 6.95 0.61
N GLU A 46 13.07 7.84 -0.39
CA GLU A 46 12.07 8.91 -0.34
C GLU A 46 10.64 8.34 -0.37
N ALA A 47 10.40 7.26 -1.11
CA ALA A 47 9.11 6.58 -1.14
C ALA A 47 8.73 6.01 0.23
N VAL A 48 9.68 5.39 0.94
CA VAL A 48 9.41 4.85 2.28
C VAL A 48 9.13 5.98 3.27
N LYS A 49 9.89 7.08 3.23
CA LYS A 49 9.62 8.24 4.11
C LYS A 49 8.23 8.83 3.84
N GLU A 50 7.88 9.06 2.58
CA GLU A 50 6.57 9.59 2.19
C GLU A 50 5.44 8.64 2.63
N PHE A 51 5.61 7.34 2.40
CA PHE A 51 4.61 6.34 2.77
C PHE A 51 4.42 6.26 4.30
N LEU A 52 5.51 6.32 5.07
CA LEU A 52 5.43 6.30 6.53
C LEU A 52 4.86 7.60 7.12
N ASP A 53 4.96 8.73 6.42
CA ASP A 53 4.35 10.00 6.86
C ASP A 53 2.87 10.11 6.45
N THR A 54 2.54 9.70 5.22
CA THR A 54 1.25 10.01 4.57
C THR A 54 0.37 8.80 4.30
N GLY A 55 0.94 7.59 4.28
CA GLY A 55 0.28 6.37 3.82
C GLY A 55 0.15 6.25 2.29
N VAL A 56 0.72 7.19 1.52
CA VAL A 56 0.67 7.19 0.05
C VAL A 56 1.89 6.48 -0.53
N ASN A 57 1.66 5.49 -1.39
CA ASN A 57 2.73 4.82 -2.11
C ASN A 57 2.99 5.54 -3.45
N ILE A 58 4.08 6.30 -3.53
CA ILE A 58 4.43 7.08 -4.73
C ILE A 58 4.86 6.21 -5.93
N TYR A 59 5.06 4.92 -5.74
CA TYR A 59 5.41 3.98 -6.83
C TYR A 59 4.19 3.47 -7.61
N VAL A 60 2.96 3.72 -7.14
CA VAL A 60 1.76 3.28 -7.86
C VAL A 60 1.73 3.91 -9.25
N GLU A 61 1.65 3.06 -10.28
CA GLU A 61 1.74 3.44 -11.70
C GLU A 61 3.03 4.18 -12.11
N ASP A 62 4.13 4.00 -11.36
CA ASP A 62 5.45 4.50 -11.78
C ASP A 62 6.11 3.51 -12.78
N PRO A 63 6.22 3.86 -14.07
CA PRO A 63 6.75 2.95 -15.09
C PRO A 63 8.23 2.60 -14.90
N GLU A 64 9.00 3.39 -14.13
CA GLU A 64 10.40 3.06 -13.83
C GLU A 64 10.51 1.97 -12.75
N VAL A 65 9.45 1.77 -11.96
CA VAL A 65 9.44 0.87 -10.80
C VAL A 65 8.67 -0.42 -11.07
N LEU A 66 7.64 -0.38 -11.92
CA LEU A 66 6.81 -1.54 -12.25
C LEU A 66 7.62 -2.79 -12.65
N PRO A 67 8.70 -2.72 -13.47
CA PRO A 67 9.49 -3.91 -13.81
C PRO A 67 10.14 -4.59 -12.60
N GLU A 68 10.65 -3.81 -11.63
CA GLU A 68 11.22 -4.38 -10.41
C GLU A 68 10.12 -4.93 -9.49
N GLY A 69 8.97 -4.25 -9.44
CA GLY A 69 7.78 -4.72 -8.71
C GLY A 69 7.26 -6.06 -9.25
N GLU A 70 7.26 -6.24 -10.57
CA GLU A 70 6.93 -7.49 -11.24
C GLU A 70 7.89 -8.61 -10.84
N ASP A 71 9.19 -8.40 -10.97
CA ASP A 71 10.21 -9.41 -10.60
C ASP A 71 10.06 -9.87 -9.13
N LEU A 72 9.80 -8.92 -8.24
CA LEU A 72 9.54 -9.19 -6.82
C LEU A 72 8.26 -10.01 -6.64
N TYR A 73 7.16 -9.64 -7.31
CA TYR A 73 5.89 -10.35 -7.26
C TYR A 73 6.03 -11.79 -7.78
N LEU A 74 6.69 -11.97 -8.92
CA LEU A 74 6.91 -13.28 -9.53
C LEU A 74 7.73 -14.19 -8.62
N THR A 75 8.73 -13.63 -7.95
CA THR A 75 9.61 -14.38 -7.06
C THR A 75 8.93 -14.75 -5.74
N MET A 76 8.15 -13.84 -5.15
CA MET A 76 7.68 -13.94 -3.76
C MET A 76 6.19 -14.27 -3.61
N CYS A 77 5.36 -13.88 -4.57
CA CYS A 77 3.91 -13.88 -4.41
C CYS A 77 3.22 -14.85 -5.39
N SER A 78 3.71 -14.93 -6.63
CA SER A 78 3.01 -15.63 -7.73
C SER A 78 2.78 -17.11 -7.47
N GLY A 79 3.69 -17.77 -6.75
CA GLY A 79 3.56 -19.19 -6.41
C GLY A 79 2.27 -19.52 -5.65
N CYS A 80 1.77 -18.57 -4.86
CA CYS A 80 0.54 -18.70 -4.09
C CYS A 80 -0.63 -17.91 -4.71
N HIS A 81 -0.38 -16.73 -5.28
CA HIS A 81 -1.42 -15.81 -5.75
C HIS A 81 -1.65 -15.83 -7.26
N GLY A 82 -0.96 -16.67 -8.02
CA GLY A 82 -1.09 -16.73 -9.48
C GLY A 82 -0.12 -15.79 -10.19
N HIS A 83 0.08 -16.00 -11.49
CA HIS A 83 1.06 -15.23 -12.27
C HIS A 83 0.69 -13.74 -12.37
N TYR A 84 -0.62 -13.46 -12.42
CA TYR A 84 -1.24 -12.14 -12.57
C TYR A 84 -2.15 -11.78 -11.39
N GLY A 85 -1.96 -12.43 -10.24
CA GLY A 85 -2.79 -12.18 -9.05
C GLY A 85 -4.19 -12.78 -9.15
N GLU A 86 -4.44 -13.70 -10.07
CA GLU A 86 -5.73 -14.36 -10.32
C GLU A 86 -6.15 -15.35 -9.22
N GLY A 87 -5.25 -15.65 -8.29
CA GLY A 87 -5.44 -16.61 -7.21
C GLY A 87 -5.04 -18.02 -7.61
N LYS A 88 -4.53 -18.79 -6.64
CA LYS A 88 -4.08 -20.17 -6.86
C LYS A 88 -4.20 -20.99 -5.58
N ILE A 89 -3.20 -20.88 -4.70
CA ILE A 89 -3.24 -21.44 -3.35
C ILE A 89 -3.87 -20.43 -2.39
N GLY A 90 -3.46 -19.16 -2.54
CA GLY A 90 -4.07 -18.01 -1.89
C GLY A 90 -5.17 -17.39 -2.74
N PRO A 91 -5.90 -16.40 -2.19
CA PRO A 91 -6.94 -15.68 -2.92
C PRO A 91 -6.37 -14.87 -4.08
N GLY A 92 -7.24 -14.47 -5.01
CA GLY A 92 -6.93 -13.43 -5.98
C GLY A 92 -6.62 -12.09 -5.30
N LEU A 93 -5.80 -11.30 -5.97
CA LEU A 93 -5.34 -9.96 -5.56
C LEU A 93 -5.66 -8.89 -6.61
N ASN A 94 -6.22 -9.27 -7.75
CA ASN A 94 -6.43 -8.41 -8.91
C ASN A 94 -7.88 -7.91 -9.10
N ASP A 95 -8.78 -8.24 -8.18
CA ASP A 95 -10.18 -7.79 -8.19
C ASP A 95 -10.49 -6.84 -7.02
N ALA A 96 -11.69 -6.23 -7.00
CA ALA A 96 -12.09 -5.32 -5.92
C ALA A 96 -12.35 -6.04 -4.59
N TYR A 97 -12.52 -7.37 -4.61
CA TYR A 97 -12.83 -8.14 -3.42
C TYR A 97 -11.57 -8.51 -2.63
N MET A 98 -11.25 -7.67 -1.66
CA MET A 98 -10.19 -7.96 -0.70
C MET A 98 -10.74 -8.75 0.50
N SER A 99 -10.18 -9.95 0.74
CA SER A 99 -10.53 -10.78 1.92
C SER A 99 -10.39 -10.02 3.23
N TYR A 100 -9.44 -9.09 3.29
CA TYR A 100 -9.31 -8.09 4.35
C TYR A 100 -9.58 -6.71 3.78
N ARG A 101 -10.68 -6.08 4.19
CA ARG A 101 -11.10 -4.78 3.67
C ARG A 101 -10.05 -3.68 3.79
N SER A 102 -9.18 -3.76 4.81
CA SER A 102 -8.04 -2.83 4.96
C SER A 102 -7.18 -2.74 3.70
N ASN A 103 -7.08 -3.82 2.92
CA ASN A 103 -6.22 -3.92 1.74
C ASN A 103 -6.77 -3.16 0.52
N GLU A 104 -7.99 -2.61 0.61
CA GLU A 104 -8.47 -1.57 -0.31
C GLU A 104 -7.52 -0.34 -0.30
N THR A 105 -6.81 -0.11 0.81
CA THR A 105 -5.82 0.97 0.96
C THR A 105 -4.38 0.44 0.97
N ASP A 106 -3.42 1.27 0.57
CA ASP A 106 -2.00 0.89 0.60
C ASP A 106 -1.46 0.70 2.02
N VAL A 107 -1.95 1.46 3.00
CA VAL A 107 -1.62 1.24 4.42
C VAL A 107 -1.99 -0.16 4.89
N GLY A 108 -3.20 -0.63 4.53
CA GLY A 108 -3.64 -1.96 4.91
C GLY A 108 -2.95 -3.07 4.12
N LEU A 109 -2.70 -2.85 2.83
CA LEU A 109 -1.95 -3.79 2.00
C LEU A 109 -0.51 -3.95 2.51
N PHE A 110 0.17 -2.84 2.81
CA PHE A 110 1.48 -2.84 3.46
C PHE A 110 1.43 -3.61 4.78
N SER A 111 0.43 -3.33 5.62
CA SER A 111 0.30 -3.99 6.92
C SER A 111 0.16 -5.51 6.78
N THR A 112 -0.55 -5.97 5.74
CA THR A 112 -0.71 -7.39 5.41
C THR A 112 0.59 -8.01 4.91
N ILE A 113 1.34 -7.34 4.04
CA ILE A 113 2.59 -7.90 3.49
C ILE A 113 3.67 -7.90 4.58
N PHE A 114 3.79 -6.80 5.33
CA PHE A 114 4.77 -6.65 6.41
C PHE A 114 4.50 -7.62 7.55
N GLY A 115 3.31 -7.55 8.16
CA GLY A 115 2.95 -8.31 9.36
C GLY A 115 2.45 -9.73 9.09
N GLY A 116 2.03 -10.01 7.85
CA GLY A 116 1.34 -11.24 7.49
C GLY A 116 -0.17 -11.15 7.75
N ALA A 117 -0.85 -12.24 7.44
CA ALA A 117 -2.28 -12.40 7.67
C ALA A 117 -2.57 -13.67 8.48
N SER A 118 -3.05 -14.73 7.82
CA SER A 118 -3.36 -16.00 8.46
C SER A 118 -2.84 -17.17 7.63
N GLY A 119 -2.67 -18.32 8.29
CA GLY A 119 -2.21 -19.54 7.62
C GLY A 119 -0.80 -19.39 7.07
N GLN A 120 -0.65 -19.59 5.76
CA GLN A 120 0.64 -19.57 5.06
C GLN A 120 1.08 -18.16 4.64
N MET A 121 0.20 -17.15 4.72
CA MET A 121 0.56 -15.74 4.47
C MET A 121 1.23 -15.17 5.73
N GLY A 122 2.48 -15.56 5.95
CA GLY A 122 3.31 -15.06 7.06
C GLY A 122 3.85 -13.65 6.81
N PRO A 123 4.51 -13.06 7.82
CA PRO A 123 5.17 -11.76 7.67
C PRO A 123 6.33 -11.82 6.67
N ASN A 124 6.51 -10.75 5.88
CA ASN A 124 7.61 -10.64 4.92
C ASN A 124 8.69 -9.62 5.33
N TYR A 125 8.58 -8.98 6.51
CA TYR A 125 9.51 -7.95 6.97
C TYR A 125 10.99 -8.39 7.04
N SER A 126 11.25 -9.70 7.11
CA SER A 126 12.59 -10.27 7.17
C SER A 126 13.14 -10.70 5.80
N THR A 127 12.27 -10.82 4.80
CA THR A 127 12.62 -11.22 3.44
C THR A 127 12.76 -9.99 2.54
N LEU A 128 11.78 -9.10 2.59
CA LEU A 128 11.70 -7.87 1.81
C LEU A 128 12.11 -6.66 2.66
N THR A 129 12.81 -5.71 2.05
CA THR A 129 13.00 -4.36 2.58
C THR A 129 11.69 -3.56 2.50
N LEU A 130 11.61 -2.44 3.23
CA LEU A 130 10.42 -1.57 3.16
C LEU A 130 10.18 -1.05 1.75
N ASP A 131 11.25 -0.63 1.06
CA ASP A 131 11.19 -0.16 -0.32
C ASP A 131 10.68 -1.26 -1.27
N GLU A 132 11.19 -2.49 -1.17
CA GLU A 132 10.72 -3.62 -1.97
C GLU A 132 9.25 -3.97 -1.69
N ILE A 133 8.77 -3.83 -0.44
CA ILE A 133 7.35 -3.98 -0.13
C ILE A 133 6.52 -2.95 -0.91
N LEU A 134 6.94 -1.69 -0.98
CA LEU A 134 6.22 -0.65 -1.74
C LEU A 134 6.23 -0.92 -3.25
N LYS A 135 7.32 -1.45 -3.79
CA LYS A 135 7.43 -1.82 -5.21
C LYS A 135 6.52 -2.99 -5.58
N VAL A 136 6.51 -4.05 -4.77
CA VAL A 136 5.61 -5.20 -5.02
C VAL A 136 4.15 -4.79 -4.82
N MET A 137 3.86 -3.88 -3.90
CA MET A 137 2.51 -3.30 -3.76
C MET A 137 2.09 -2.55 -5.02
N ALA A 138 2.98 -1.73 -5.60
CA ALA A 138 2.69 -1.02 -6.84
C ALA A 138 2.35 -2.00 -7.98
N TRP A 139 3.09 -3.11 -8.10
CA TRP A 139 2.74 -4.15 -9.07
C TRP A 139 1.41 -4.83 -8.78
N VAL A 140 1.10 -5.16 -7.51
CA VAL A 140 -0.21 -5.71 -7.13
C VAL A 140 -1.35 -4.75 -7.51
N ARG A 141 -1.16 -3.44 -7.36
CA ARG A 141 -2.13 -2.43 -7.83
C ARG A 141 -2.24 -2.39 -9.35
N HIS A 142 -1.12 -2.53 -10.04
CA HIS A 142 -1.06 -2.52 -11.50
C HIS A 142 -1.81 -3.71 -12.13
N LEU A 143 -1.79 -4.88 -11.48
CA LEU A 143 -2.48 -6.09 -11.92
C LEU A 143 -4.02 -5.99 -11.89
N TYR A 144 -4.60 -4.90 -11.41
CA TYR A 144 -6.06 -4.77 -11.25
C TYR A 144 -6.82 -4.87 -12.57
N VAL A 145 -7.86 -5.72 -12.64
CA VAL A 145 -8.56 -6.07 -13.89
C VAL A 145 -9.97 -5.48 -14.03
N GLU A 146 -10.48 -4.83 -12.99
CA GLU A 146 -11.85 -4.30 -12.96
C GLU A 146 -11.92 -2.79 -13.25
N ASP A 147 -13.07 -2.16 -13.03
CA ASP A 147 -13.29 -0.76 -13.35
C ASP A 147 -12.39 0.15 -12.48
N PRO A 148 -11.55 1.03 -13.08
CA PRO A 148 -10.69 1.94 -12.34
C PRO A 148 -11.44 2.85 -11.35
N ALA A 149 -12.76 3.04 -11.53
CA ALA A 149 -13.62 3.73 -10.58
C ALA A 149 -13.62 3.11 -9.17
N ASP A 150 -13.41 1.80 -9.06
CA ASP A 150 -13.36 1.07 -7.80
C ASP A 150 -11.93 1.00 -7.20
N ALA A 151 -10.91 1.42 -7.96
CA ALA A 151 -9.53 1.51 -7.51
C ALA A 151 -9.31 2.76 -6.63
N VAL A 152 -9.65 2.63 -5.34
CA VAL A 152 -9.57 3.73 -4.35
C VAL A 152 -8.14 4.15 -3.98
N TRP A 153 -7.15 3.33 -4.31
CA TRP A 153 -5.73 3.64 -4.12
C TRP A 153 -5.18 4.60 -5.19
N LEU A 154 -5.84 4.72 -6.34
CA LEU A 154 -5.42 5.63 -7.40
C LEU A 154 -5.85 7.07 -7.08
N THR A 155 -4.94 8.01 -7.33
CA THR A 155 -5.28 9.44 -7.47
C THR A 155 -6.25 9.65 -8.63
N PRO A 156 -7.00 10.77 -8.67
CA PRO A 156 -7.86 11.08 -9.82
C PRO A 156 -7.10 11.03 -11.14
N GLU A 157 -5.88 11.57 -11.17
CA GLU A 157 -5.04 11.61 -12.37
C GLU A 157 -4.60 10.20 -12.80
N GLN A 158 -4.10 9.37 -11.87
CA GLN A 158 -3.75 7.98 -12.18
C GLN A 158 -4.97 7.18 -12.66
N ARG A 159 -6.15 7.40 -12.07
CA ARG A 159 -7.38 6.69 -12.45
C ARG A 159 -7.82 7.02 -13.88
N GLU A 160 -7.61 8.25 -14.34
CA GLU A 160 -7.93 8.64 -15.71
C GLU A 160 -7.01 7.97 -16.75
N GLU A 161 -5.78 7.63 -16.36
CA GLU A 161 -4.78 7.01 -17.22
C GLU A 161 -4.72 5.48 -17.08
N PHE A 162 -5.19 4.93 -15.95
CA PHE A 162 -5.12 3.51 -15.65
C PHE A 162 -5.96 2.69 -16.63
N THR A 163 -5.33 1.66 -17.19
CA THR A 163 -5.99 0.68 -18.04
C THR A 163 -6.02 -0.65 -17.29
N PRO A 164 -7.19 -1.29 -17.11
CA PRO A 164 -7.27 -2.60 -16.48
C PRO A 164 -6.30 -3.60 -17.12
N PHE A 165 -5.61 -4.35 -16.28
CA PHE A 165 -4.59 -5.29 -16.73
C PHE A 165 -5.18 -6.35 -17.65
N ASP A 166 -4.49 -6.62 -18.76
CA ASP A 166 -4.88 -7.64 -19.75
C ASP A 166 -3.84 -8.77 -19.75
N PRO A 167 -4.11 -9.91 -19.09
CA PRO A 167 -3.19 -11.03 -19.02
C PRO A 167 -2.94 -11.70 -20.39
N ASP A 168 -3.87 -11.56 -21.34
CA ASP A 168 -3.72 -12.12 -22.69
C ASP A 168 -2.78 -11.26 -23.54
N ALA A 169 -2.71 -9.95 -23.28
CA ALA A 169 -1.83 -9.03 -23.99
C ALA A 169 -0.34 -9.23 -23.65
N ASP A 170 -0.06 -9.72 -22.45
CA ASP A 170 1.30 -9.97 -21.96
C ASP A 170 1.86 -11.34 -22.43
N GLY A 171 1.12 -12.05 -23.27
CA GLY A 171 1.52 -13.33 -23.83
C GLY A 171 1.29 -14.53 -22.89
N GLY A 172 0.63 -14.32 -21.77
CA GLY A 172 0.20 -15.34 -20.81
C GLY A 172 -1.11 -16.05 -21.18
N GLY A 173 -1.50 -16.03 -22.46
CA GLY A 173 -2.65 -16.77 -22.94
C GLY A 173 -2.50 -18.24 -22.58
N ASP A 174 -3.35 -18.70 -21.66
CA ASP A 174 -3.50 -20.10 -21.29
C ASP A 174 -3.68 -20.92 -22.58
N SER A 175 -2.64 -21.66 -22.96
CA SER A 175 -2.85 -22.84 -23.77
C SER A 175 -3.60 -23.83 -22.89
N GLU A 176 -4.93 -23.84 -23.03
CA GLU A 176 -5.76 -24.95 -22.59
C GLU A 176 -5.13 -26.28 -23.07
N GLU A 177 -4.63 -27.10 -22.14
CA GLU A 177 -4.33 -28.53 -22.35
C GLU A 177 -5.00 -29.39 -21.27
#